data_AF-A0A1G0V531-F1
#
_entry.id   AF-A0A1G0V531-F1
#
_cell.length_a   1.000
_cell.length_b   1.000
_cell.length_c   1.000
_cell.angle_alpha   90.00
_cell.angle_beta   90.00
_cell.angle_gamma   90.00
#
_symmetry.space_group_name_H-M   'P 1'
#
loop_
_entity.id
_entity.type
_entity.pdbx_description
1 polymer ?
#
loop_
_entity_poly.entity_id
_entity_poly.type
_entity_poly.pdbx_seq_one_letter_code
_entity_poly.pdbx_strand_id
1 'polypeptide(L)'
;MQRSPLLAVGLSLLLPGSGQVYVGSYWKAPLFLGGACALGYSIYYFNGKFQNTQNQYDIVKSENNPEKNNFKLDSLRRYKEYFRDNRDMSAFYLLGVYILAAVDAYVGAHLYDFTVSDEFTFIITPSFKYSPGINLMISWK
;
A
#
# COMPACT_ATOMS: atom_id res chain seq x y z
N MET A 1 7.81 24.97 -12.02
CA MET A 1 7.51 25.18 -10.58
C MET A 1 8.19 24.06 -9.83
N GLN A 2 9.26 24.35 -9.08
CA GLN A 2 9.97 23.35 -8.28
C GLN A 2 9.01 22.73 -7.25
N ARG A 3 8.90 21.41 -7.26
CA ARG A 3 8.06 20.64 -6.34
C ARG A 3 8.90 20.29 -5.11
N SER A 4 8.48 20.71 -3.92
CA SER A 4 9.25 20.51 -2.70
C SER A 4 9.28 19.03 -2.31
N PRO A 5 10.45 18.36 -2.29
CA PRO A 5 10.55 16.93 -1.99
C PRO A 5 10.13 16.60 -0.55
N LEU A 6 10.40 17.53 0.38
CA LEU A 6 10.00 17.42 1.78
C LEU A 6 8.47 17.42 1.95
N LEU A 7 7.77 18.21 1.13
CA LEU A 7 6.30 18.25 1.15
C LEU A 7 5.71 16.95 0.60
N ALA A 8 6.31 16.38 -0.45
CA ALA A 8 5.90 15.09 -1.02
C ALA A 8 6.09 13.92 -0.03
N VAL A 9 7.19 13.92 0.73
CA VAL A 9 7.44 12.92 1.79
C VAL A 9 6.48 13.10 2.96
N GLY A 10 6.24 14.34 3.41
CA GLY A 10 5.27 14.64 4.47
C GLY A 10 3.85 14.23 4.13
N LEU A 11 3.43 14.41 2.88
CA LEU A 11 2.13 13.96 2.36
C LEU A 11 2.06 12.43 2.30
N SER A 12 3.07 11.76 1.74
CA SER A 12 3.12 10.29 1.69
C SER A 12 3.12 9.62 3.07
N LEU A 13 3.64 10.31 4.10
CA LEU A 13 3.57 9.88 5.49
C LEU A 13 2.18 10.03 6.12
N LEU A 14 1.34 10.94 5.62
CA LEU A 14 -0.05 11.09 6.06
C LEU A 14 -0.98 10.09 5.37
N LEU A 15 -0.83 9.94 4.05
CA LEU A 15 -1.60 9.00 3.25
C LEU A 15 -0.69 8.39 2.16
N PRO A 16 -0.45 7.06 2.19
CA PRO A 16 0.41 6.39 1.24
C PRO A 16 -0.19 6.51 -0.16
N GLY A 17 0.56 7.15 -1.07
CA GLY A 17 0.12 7.44 -2.45
C GLY A 17 -0.10 8.92 -2.76
N SER A 18 -0.21 9.81 -1.75
CA SER A 18 -0.45 11.24 -1.99
C SER A 18 0.78 11.98 -2.57
N GLY A 19 2.01 11.56 -2.24
CA GLY A 19 3.22 12.04 -2.92
C GLY A 19 3.28 11.66 -4.40
N GLN A 20 2.70 10.52 -4.80
CA GLN A 20 2.62 10.10 -6.21
C GLN A 20 1.70 11.01 -7.03
N VAL A 21 0.59 11.44 -6.43
CA VAL A 21 -0.31 12.44 -7.00
C VAL A 21 0.41 13.79 -7.17
N TYR A 22 1.23 14.19 -6.19
CA TYR A 22 1.99 15.45 -6.25
C TYR A 22 3.05 15.47 -7.36
N VAL A 23 3.70 14.33 -7.62
CA VAL A 23 4.69 14.15 -8.68
C VAL A 23 4.05 13.95 -10.07
N GLY A 24 2.76 13.64 -10.13
CA GLY A 24 2.02 13.39 -11.37
C GLY A 24 2.01 11.93 -11.83
N SER A 25 2.53 11.01 -11.02
CA SER A 25 2.51 9.55 -11.28
C SER A 25 1.24 8.88 -10.72
N TYR A 26 0.07 9.27 -11.23
CA TYR A 26 -1.23 8.87 -10.67
C TYR A 26 -1.49 7.36 -10.65
N TRP A 27 -0.98 6.62 -11.64
CA TRP A 27 -1.24 5.17 -11.74
C TRP A 27 -0.62 4.37 -10.58
N LYS A 28 0.44 4.88 -9.94
CA LYS A 28 1.08 4.25 -8.78
C LYS A 28 0.31 4.49 -7.48
N ALA A 29 -0.50 5.55 -7.42
CA ALA A 29 -1.20 5.93 -6.19
C ALA A 29 -2.19 4.84 -5.71
N PRO A 30 -3.04 4.23 -6.58
CA PRO A 30 -3.89 3.11 -6.17
C PRO A 30 -3.12 1.90 -5.65
N LEU A 31 -1.90 1.64 -6.14
CA LEU A 31 -1.09 0.50 -5.71
C LEU A 31 -0.62 0.69 -4.26
N PHE A 32 -0.05 1.85 -3.94
CA PHE A 32 0.41 2.16 -2.58
C PHE A 32 -0.76 2.27 -1.59
N LEU A 33 -1.85 2.93 -2.01
CA LEU A 33 -3.05 3.05 -1.20
C LEU A 33 -3.68 1.67 -0.95
N GLY A 34 -3.82 0.84 -1.99
CA GLY A 34 -4.37 -0.51 -1.90
C GLY A 34 -3.54 -1.40 -0.98
N GLY A 35 -2.21 -1.38 -1.13
CA GLY A 35 -1.30 -2.12 -0.25
C GLY A 35 -1.42 -1.68 1.21
N ALA A 36 -1.46 -0.38 1.47
CA ALA A 36 -1.62 0.15 2.82
C ALA A 36 -2.99 -0.16 3.43
N CYS A 37 -4.08 -0.05 2.65
CA CYS A 37 -5.43 -0.41 3.10
C CYS A 37 -5.51 -1.91 3.42
N ALA A 38 -4.95 -2.78 2.57
CA ALA A 38 -4.94 -4.22 2.79
C ALA A 38 -4.18 -4.59 4.08
N LEU A 39 -3.00 -4.00 4.30
CA LEU A 39 -2.21 -4.23 5.51
C LEU A 39 -2.88 -3.62 6.75
N GLY A 40 -3.49 -2.44 6.64
CA GLY A 40 -4.28 -1.83 7.71
C GLY A 40 -5.46 -2.71 8.13
N TYR A 41 -6.17 -3.30 7.17
CA TYR A 41 -7.22 -4.28 7.44
C TYR A 41 -6.68 -5.55 8.11
N SER A 42 -5.54 -6.08 7.65
CA SER A 42 -4.88 -7.23 8.26
C SER A 42 -4.52 -6.97 9.72
N ILE A 43 -3.97 -5.79 10.04
CA ILE A 43 -3.67 -5.39 11.42
C ILE A 43 -4.95 -5.37 12.27
N TYR A 44 -6.01 -4.75 11.77
CA TYR A 44 -7.30 -4.70 12.47
C TYR A 44 -7.84 -6.11 12.75
N TYR A 45 -7.85 -6.98 11.73
CA TYR A 45 -8.32 -8.35 11.83
C TYR A 45 -7.51 -9.18 12.84
N PHE A 46 -6.18 -9.17 12.75
CA PHE A 46 -5.32 -9.90 13.66
C PHE A 46 -5.38 -9.36 15.09
N ASN A 47 -5.51 -8.04 15.25
CA ASN A 47 -5.68 -7.44 16.58
C ASN A 47 -7.00 -7.87 17.25
N GLY A 48 -8.11 -7.94 16.50
CA GLY A 48 -9.37 -8.45 17.02
C GLY A 48 -9.29 -9.92 17.45
N LYS A 49 -8.65 -10.76 16.63
CA LYS A 49 -8.43 -12.19 16.96
C LYS A 49 -7.49 -12.37 18.14
N PHE A 50 -6.45 -11.56 18.25
CA PHE A 50 -5.55 -11.52 19.40
C PHE A 50 -6.32 -11.20 20.69
N GLN A 51 -7.11 -10.13 20.71
CA GLN A 51 -7.90 -9.75 21.89
C GLN A 51 -8.89 -10.84 22.30
N ASN A 52 -9.62 -11.41 21.34
CA ASN A 52 -10.55 -12.50 21.62
C ASN A 52 -9.82 -13.72 22.22
N THR A 53 -8.67 -14.10 21.65
CA THR A 53 -7.88 -15.24 22.14
C THR A 53 -7.26 -14.96 23.51
N GLN A 54 -6.80 -13.72 23.75
CA GLN A 54 -6.30 -13.28 25.05
C GLN A 54 -7.39 -13.37 26.12
N ASN A 55 -8.61 -12.90 25.84
CA ASN A 55 -9.74 -13.02 26.77
C ASN A 55 -10.06 -14.49 27.10
N GLN A 56 -10.08 -15.36 26.09
CA GLN A 56 -10.30 -16.81 26.30
C GLN A 56 -9.17 -17.45 27.13
N TYR A 57 -7.93 -17.04 26.87
CA TYR A 57 -6.77 -17.49 27.63
C TYR A 57 -6.89 -17.07 29.11
N ASP A 58 -7.30 -15.84 29.38
CA ASP A 58 -7.43 -15.31 30.74
C ASP A 58 -8.57 -15.99 31.51
N ILE A 59 -9.71 -16.28 30.85
CA ILE A 59 -10.83 -17.04 31.44
C ILE A 59 -10.39 -18.45 31.83
N VAL A 60 -9.75 -19.19 30.91
CA VAL A 60 -9.32 -20.58 31.16
C VAL A 60 -8.20 -20.63 32.21
N LYS A 61 -7.33 -19.62 32.25
CA LYS A 61 -6.29 -19.49 33.28
C LYS A 61 -6.89 -19.20 34.66
N SER A 62 -8.00 -18.47 34.72
CA SER A 62 -8.70 -18.17 35.97
C SER A 62 -9.51 -19.36 36.51
N GLU A 63 -9.89 -20.32 35.67
CA GLU A 63 -10.51 -21.57 36.12
C GLU A 63 -9.45 -22.47 36.79
N ASN A 64 -9.52 -22.61 38.12
CA ASN A 64 -8.64 -23.43 38.98
C ASN A 64 -8.82 -24.95 38.74
N ASN A 65 -8.57 -25.44 37.52
CA ASN A 65 -8.56 -26.87 37.19
C ASN A 65 -7.30 -27.24 36.38
N PRO A 66 -6.15 -27.43 37.04
CA PRO A 66 -4.84 -27.54 36.39
C PRO A 66 -4.69 -28.75 35.46
N GLU A 67 -5.29 -29.91 35.76
CA GLU A 67 -5.07 -31.12 34.95
C GLU A 67 -5.80 -31.11 33.60
N LYS A 68 -7.01 -30.53 33.54
CA LYS A 68 -7.83 -30.51 32.32
C LYS A 68 -7.48 -29.33 31.40
N ASN A 69 -6.92 -28.26 31.97
CA ASN A 69 -6.74 -27.00 31.27
C ASN A 69 -5.38 -26.85 30.59
N ASN A 70 -4.35 -27.65 30.93
CA ASN A 70 -2.99 -27.50 30.38
C ASN A 70 -2.96 -27.57 28.83
N PHE A 71 -3.58 -28.59 28.22
CA PHE A 71 -3.61 -28.70 26.75
C PHE A 71 -4.36 -27.55 26.07
N LYS A 72 -5.45 -27.06 26.68
CA LYS A 72 -6.25 -25.95 26.18
C LYS A 72 -5.50 -24.61 26.33
N LEU A 73 -4.83 -24.40 27.47
CA LEU A 73 -3.98 -23.24 27.74
C LEU A 73 -2.83 -23.14 26.74
N ASP A 74 -2.14 -24.23 26.46
CA ASP A 74 -1.04 -24.26 25.49
C ASP A 74 -1.54 -23.95 24.08
N SER A 75 -2.70 -24.49 23.70
CA SER A 75 -3.30 -24.20 22.41
C SER A 75 -3.70 -22.72 22.29
N LEU A 76 -4.37 -22.15 23.29
CA LEU A 76 -4.74 -20.74 23.32
C LEU A 76 -3.50 -19.82 23.33
N ARG A 77 -2.43 -20.22 24.03
CA ARG A 77 -1.16 -19.50 24.02
C ARG A 77 -0.57 -19.44 22.62
N ARG A 78 -0.50 -20.57 21.91
CA ARG A 78 0.00 -20.63 20.52
C ARG A 78 -0.82 -19.77 19.58
N TYR A 79 -2.15 -19.86 19.64
CA TYR A 79 -3.02 -19.02 18.79
C TYR A 79 -2.85 -17.54 19.09
N LYS A 80 -2.72 -17.17 20.37
CA LYS A 80 -2.46 -15.79 20.76
C LYS A 80 -1.14 -15.28 20.19
N GLU A 81 -0.06 -16.02 20.40
CA GLU A 81 1.27 -15.66 19.90
C GLU A 81 1.23 -15.52 18.37
N TYR A 82 0.60 -16.47 17.67
CA TYR A 82 0.38 -16.40 16.23
C TYR A 82 -0.33 -15.11 15.79
N PHE A 83 -1.46 -14.73 16.40
CA PHE A 83 -2.18 -13.51 16.01
C PHE A 83 -1.41 -12.24 16.34
N ARG A 84 -0.67 -12.21 17.45
CA ARG A 84 0.21 -11.09 17.80
C ARG A 84 1.31 -10.93 16.74
N ASP A 85 2.00 -12.00 16.41
CA ASP A 85 3.15 -11.96 15.51
C ASP A 85 2.71 -11.59 14.08
N ASN A 86 1.54 -12.06 13.63
CA ASN A 86 0.97 -11.67 12.33
C ASN A 86 0.53 -10.19 12.28
N ARG A 87 -0.03 -9.66 13.38
CA ARG A 87 -0.35 -8.24 13.50
C ARG A 87 0.91 -7.40 13.41
N ASP A 88 1.94 -7.78 14.16
CA ASP A 88 3.20 -7.05 14.24
C ASP A 88 3.95 -7.12 12.89
N MET A 89 3.94 -8.26 12.21
CA MET A 89 4.45 -8.40 10.83
C MET A 89 3.66 -7.56 9.83
N SER A 90 2.33 -7.52 9.93
CA SER A 90 1.51 -6.66 9.07
C SER A 90 1.82 -5.18 9.28
N ALA A 91 2.07 -4.76 10.53
CA ALA A 91 2.51 -3.41 10.86
C ALA A 91 3.91 -3.11 10.30
N PHE A 92 4.83 -4.07 10.35
CA PHE A 92 6.16 -3.94 9.76
C PHE A 92 6.11 -3.80 8.23
N TYR A 93 5.31 -4.61 7.55
CA TYR A 93 5.10 -4.46 6.11
C TYR A 93 4.42 -3.14 5.75
N LEU A 94 3.48 -2.67 6.58
CA LEU A 94 2.84 -1.37 6.37
C LEU A 94 3.88 -0.26 6.44
N LEU A 95 4.76 -0.27 7.45
CA LEU A 95 5.88 0.65 7.53
C LEU A 95 6.77 0.60 6.27
N GLY A 96 7.07 -0.60 5.78
CA GLY A 96 7.80 -0.80 4.53
C GLY A 96 7.11 -0.14 3.33
N VAL A 97 5.79 -0.26 3.19
CA VAL A 97 5.01 0.40 2.14
C VAL A 97 5.12 1.93 2.23
N TYR A 98 5.06 2.50 3.43
CA TYR A 98 5.22 3.95 3.63
C TYR A 98 6.62 4.43 3.23
N ILE A 99 7.67 3.69 3.59
CA ILE A 99 9.04 4.02 3.22
C ILE A 99 9.22 3.95 1.70
N LEU A 100 8.73 2.88 1.05
CA LEU A 100 8.78 2.74 -0.41
C LEU A 100 8.02 3.85 -1.12
N ALA A 101 6.83 4.20 -0.63
CA ALA A 101 6.04 5.30 -1.19
C ALA A 101 6.76 6.65 -1.07
N ALA A 102 7.42 6.90 0.06
CA ALA A 102 8.20 8.12 0.28
C ALA A 102 9.43 8.20 -0.63
N VAL A 103 10.19 7.11 -0.77
CA VAL A 103 11.36 7.04 -1.65
C VAL A 103 10.97 7.22 -3.11
N ASP A 104 9.93 6.52 -3.59
CA ASP A 104 9.49 6.63 -4.99
C ASP A 104 8.97 8.05 -5.31
N ALA A 105 8.27 8.69 -4.36
CA ALA A 105 7.84 10.08 -4.50
C ALA A 105 9.03 11.06 -4.46
N TYR A 106 10.02 10.84 -3.60
CA TYR A 106 11.22 11.68 -3.53
C TYR A 106 12.02 11.61 -4.83
N VAL A 107 12.29 10.40 -5.33
CA VAL A 107 13.00 10.18 -6.60
C VAL A 107 12.22 10.79 -7.76
N GLY A 108 10.92 10.56 -7.83
CA GLY A 108 10.07 11.14 -8.87
C GLY A 108 10.01 12.67 -8.84
N ALA A 109 9.98 13.28 -7.65
CA ALA A 109 10.07 14.73 -7.50
C ALA A 109 11.45 15.26 -7.94
N HIS A 110 12.53 14.54 -7.63
CA HIS A 110 13.89 14.97 -7.95
C HIS A 110 14.22 14.84 -9.45
N LEU A 111 13.66 13.83 -10.12
CA LEU A 111 13.76 13.64 -11.57
C LEU A 111 12.69 14.41 -12.37
N TYR A 112 11.76 15.11 -11.71
CA TYR A 112 10.71 15.86 -12.40
C TYR A 112 11.27 16.95 -13.33
N ASP A 113 12.39 17.57 -12.94
CA ASP A 113 13.08 18.58 -13.76
C ASP A 113 13.90 17.95 -14.92
N PHE A 114 14.11 16.62 -14.92
CA PHE A 114 14.71 15.86 -16.03
C PHE A 114 13.61 15.44 -17.02
N THR A 115 13.04 16.41 -17.74
CA THR A 115 12.16 16.11 -18.87
C THR A 115 12.98 15.66 -20.06
N VAL A 116 13.03 14.35 -20.32
CA VAL A 116 13.26 13.85 -21.69
C VAL A 116 11.98 14.16 -22.47
N SER A 117 12.06 15.02 -23.47
CA SER A 117 10.94 15.36 -24.34
C SER A 117 10.65 14.20 -25.28
N ASP A 118 10.03 13.13 -24.77
CA ASP A 118 9.42 12.12 -25.64
C ASP A 118 8.10 12.70 -26.17
N GLU A 119 8.18 13.45 -27.28
CA GLU A 119 7.00 13.92 -28.01
C GLU A 119 6.36 12.75 -28.77
N PHE A 120 5.73 11.82 -28.04
CA PHE A 120 4.88 10.81 -28.66
C PHE A 120 3.59 11.47 -29.17
N THR A 121 3.55 11.75 -30.47
CA THR A 121 2.39 12.39 -31.10
C THR A 121 1.57 11.35 -31.86
N PHE A 122 0.30 11.20 -31.47
CA PHE A 122 -0.68 10.35 -32.13
C PHE A 122 -1.77 11.20 -32.78
N ILE A 123 -1.81 11.22 -34.11
CA ILE A 123 -2.82 11.99 -34.87
C ILE A 123 -3.74 11.01 -35.58
N ILE A 124 -5.03 11.08 -35.25
CA ILE A 124 -6.10 10.39 -35.96
C ILE A 124 -6.85 11.45 -36.76
N THR A 125 -6.79 11.38 -38.09
CA THR A 125 -7.59 12.26 -38.96
C THR A 125 -8.54 11.46 -39.82
N PRO A 126 -9.85 11.76 -39.80
CA PRO A 126 -10.79 11.15 -40.72
C PRO A 126 -10.52 11.67 -42.14
N SER A 127 -10.43 10.76 -43.11
CA SER A 127 -10.24 11.10 -44.52
C SER A 127 -11.50 10.81 -45.31
N PHE A 128 -11.99 11.83 -46.01
CA PHE A 128 -13.18 11.75 -46.87
C PHE A 128 -12.86 12.00 -48.36
N LYS A 129 -11.57 12.16 -48.72
CA LYS A 129 -11.19 12.76 -50.01
C LYS A 129 -11.30 11.81 -51.21
N TYR A 130 -11.13 10.50 -51.00
CA TYR A 130 -11.21 9.49 -52.08
C TYR A 130 -11.87 8.17 -51.64
N SER A 131 -11.82 7.83 -50.35
CA SER A 131 -12.54 6.70 -49.74
C SER A 131 -12.71 7.01 -48.25
N PRO A 132 -13.88 6.75 -47.63
CA PRO A 132 -14.04 6.94 -46.20
C PRO A 132 -13.10 6.00 -45.44
N GLY A 133 -12.17 6.59 -44.69
CA GLY A 133 -11.16 5.84 -43.95
C GLY A 133 -10.57 6.63 -42.78
N ILE A 134 -9.87 5.92 -41.91
CA ILE A 134 -9.16 6.49 -40.77
C ILE A 134 -7.66 6.48 -41.11
N ASN A 135 -7.03 7.66 -41.14
CA ASN A 135 -5.58 7.74 -41.20
C ASN A 135 -5.01 7.74 -39.78
N LEU A 136 -4.10 6.81 -39.53
CA LEU A 136 -3.33 6.72 -38.29
C LEU A 136 -1.89 7.15 -38.59
N MET A 137 -1.44 8.24 -37.95
CA MET A 137 -0.05 8.66 -38.02
C MET A 137 0.58 8.56 -36.63
N ILE A 138 1.61 7.72 -36.53
CA ILE A 138 2.43 7.55 -35.33
C ILE A 138 3.78 8.18 -35.65
N SER A 139 4.18 9.19 -34.88
CA SER A 139 5.48 9.84 -35.01
C SER A 139 6.24 9.75 -33.69
N TRP A 140 7.51 9.36 -33.80
CA TRP A 140 8.49 9.35 -32.73
C TRP A 140 9.72 10.10 -33.26
N LYS A 141 10.30 10.99 -32.44
CA LYS A 141 11.43 11.84 -32.81
C LYS A 141 12.53 11.76 -31.76
#